data_AF-A0A7L5BKP0-F1
#
_entry.id   AF-A0A7L5BKP0-F1
#
_cell.length_a   1.000
_cell.length_b   1.000
_cell.length_c   1.000
_cell.angle_alpha   90.00
_cell.angle_beta   90.00
_cell.angle_gamma   90.00
#
_symmetry.space_group_name_H-M   'P 1'
#
loop_
_entity.id
_entity.type
_entity.pdbx_description
1 polymer ?
#
loop_
_entity_poly.entity_id
_entity_poly.type
_entity_poly.pdbx_seq_one_letter_code
_entity_poly.pdbx_strand_id
1 'polypeptide(L)' 'MGNVRPNAIKQPDDIAAYVIQCHDGNAVAAVETLLDEIHHLQNQLSIAVAAMGRGYTRGWKPSAERE' A
#
# COMPACT_ATOMS: atom_id res chain seq x y z
N MET A 1 9.43 32.36 -11.84
CA MET A 1 8.42 31.43 -11.29
C MET A 1 8.28 30.26 -12.24
N GLY A 2 8.99 29.15 -11.98
CA GLY A 2 8.90 27.93 -12.77
C GLY A 2 7.79 27.05 -12.24
N ASN A 3 6.81 26.72 -13.08
CA ASN A 3 5.68 25.90 -12.72
C ASN A 3 6.16 24.47 -12.43
N VAL A 4 6.04 24.02 -11.18
CA VAL A 4 6.20 22.61 -10.81
C VAL A 4 5.11 21.84 -11.55
N ARG A 5 5.50 20.97 -12.49
CA ARG A 5 4.55 20.15 -13.23
C ARG A 5 3.78 19.27 -12.24
N PRO A 6 2.45 19.11 -12.38
CA PRO A 6 1.70 18.19 -11.53
C PRO A 6 2.30 16.79 -11.69
N ASN A 7 2.52 16.13 -10.56
CA ASN A 7 2.98 14.75 -10.45
C ASN A 7 2.22 13.89 -11.47
N ALA A 8 2.91 13.39 -12.50
CA ALA A 8 2.31 12.47 -13.45
C ALA A 8 1.88 11.24 -12.65
N ILE A 9 0.58 11.06 -12.46
CA ILE A 9 0.03 9.82 -11.91
C ILE A 9 0.51 8.73 -12.88
N LYS A 10 1.51 7.94 -12.46
CA LYS A 10 1.95 6.77 -13.22
C LYS A 10 0.71 5.91 -13.43
N GLN A 11 0.44 5.51 -14.66
CA GLN A 11 -0.71 4.66 -14.92
C GLN A 11 -0.53 3.33 -14.17
N PRO A 12 -1.61 2.64 -13.77
CA PRO A 12 -1.51 1.38 -13.03
C PRO A 12 -0.54 0.37 -13.67
N ASP A 13 -0.56 0.32 -15.01
CA ASP A 13 0.31 -0.55 -15.81
C ASP A 13 1.79 -0.16 -15.69
N ASP A 14 2.11 1.13 -15.59
CA ASP A 14 3.48 1.63 -15.39
C ASP A 14 4.05 1.25 -14.02
N ILE A 15 3.17 1.11 -13.02
CA ILE A 15 3.53 0.70 -11.66
C ILE A 15 3.75 -0.81 -11.64
N ALA A 16 2.83 -1.58 -12.20
CA ALA A 16 2.95 -3.04 -12.27
C ALA A 16 4.21 -3.46 -13.04
N ALA A 17 4.47 -2.84 -14.20
CA ALA A 17 5.68 -3.11 -14.98
C ALA A 17 6.96 -2.76 -14.21
N TYR A 18 6.95 -1.64 -13.48
CA TYR A 18 8.08 -1.23 -12.65
C TYR A 18 8.34 -2.22 -11.51
N VAL A 19 7.31 -2.65 -10.79
CA VAL A 19 7.46 -3.61 -9.70
C VAL A 19 7.97 -4.94 -10.23
N ILE A 20 7.41 -5.46 -11.32
CA ILE A 20 7.91 -6.70 -11.95
C ILE A 20 9.39 -6.57 -12.36
N GLN A 21 9.80 -5.41 -12.89
CA GLN A 21 11.18 -5.16 -13.26
C GLN A 21 12.13 -5.14 -12.05
N CYS A 22 11.69 -4.66 -10.88
CA CYS A 22 12.46 -4.72 -9.63
C CYS A 22 12.72 -6.16 -9.14
N HIS A 23 11.94 -7.13 -9.63
CA HIS A 23 12.09 -8.55 -9.32
C HIS A 23 12.64 -9.35 -10.51
N ASP A 24 13.48 -8.73 -11.34
CA ASP A 24 14.11 -9.36 -12.52
C ASP A 24 13.11 -9.99 -13.51
N GLY A 25 11.91 -9.42 -13.60
CA GLY A 25 10.83 -9.95 -14.43
C GLY A 25 10.03 -11.09 -13.79
N ASN A 26 10.38 -11.51 -12.57
CA ASN A 26 9.65 -12.53 -11.84
C ASN A 26 8.38 -11.94 -11.20
N ALA A 27 7.28 -12.01 -11.94
CA ALA A 27 5.98 -11.52 -11.50
C ALA A 27 5.45 -12.25 -10.24
N VAL A 28 5.79 -13.52 -10.04
CA VAL A 28 5.35 -14.28 -8.85
C VAL A 28 6.04 -13.74 -7.60
N ALA A 29 7.37 -13.59 -7.65
CA ALA A 29 8.14 -13.04 -6.54
C ALA A 29 7.73 -11.59 -6.20
N ALA A 30 7.39 -10.79 -7.21
CA ALA A 30 6.85 -9.45 -7.04
C ALA A 30 5.52 -9.46 -6.27
N VAL A 31 4.58 -10.33 -6.66
CA VAL A 31 3.28 -10.45 -5.98
C VAL A 31 3.45 -10.97 -4.55
N GLU A 32 4.30 -11.98 -4.33
CA GLU A 32 4.59 -12.50 -2.99
C GLU A 32 5.14 -11.40 -2.06
N THR A 33 6.06 -10.58 -2.57
CA THR A 33 6.64 -9.45 -1.81
C THR A 33 5.56 -8.42 -1.45
N LEU A 34 4.71 -8.03 -2.40
CA LEU A 34 3.62 -7.09 -2.14
C LEU A 34 2.61 -7.63 -1.12
N LEU A 35 2.31 -8.93 -1.16
CA LEU A 35 1.42 -9.55 -0.17
C LEU A 35 2.03 -9.53 1.22
N ASP A 36 3.34 -9.80 1.35
CA ASP A 36 4.05 -9.73 2.63
C ASP A 36 4.06 -8.30 3.18
N GLU A 37 4.33 -7.29 2.34
CA GLU A 37 4.26 -5.88 2.71
C GLU A 37 2.86 -5.48 3.18
N ILE A 38 1.79 -5.92 2.50
CA ILE A 38 0.41 -5.65 2.90
C ILE A 38 0.13 -6.27 4.27
N HIS A 39 0.50 -7.53 4.49
CA HIS A 39 0.31 -8.17 5.80
C HIS A 39 1.08 -7.45 6.91
N HIS A 40 2.31 -7.04 6.62
CA HIS A 40 3.14 -6.28 7.55
C HIS A 40 2.49 -4.94 7.93
N LEU A 41 2.00 -4.18 6.95
CA LEU A 41 1.31 -2.90 7.17
C LEU A 41 0.00 -3.08 7.92
N GLN A 42 -0.79 -4.11 7.62
CA GLN A 42 -2.01 -4.44 8.35
C GLN A 42 -1.71 -4.77 9.81
N ASN A 43 -0.64 -5.52 10.08
CA ASN A 43 -0.21 -5.82 11.44
C ASN A 43 0.23 -4.56 12.20
N GLN A 44 1.05 -3.70 11.58
CA GLN A 44 1.43 -2.41 12.18
C GLN A 44 0.21 -1.54 12.49
N LEU A 45 -0.75 -1.48 11.57
CA LEU A 45 -1.98 -0.74 11.77
C LEU A 45 -2.79 -1.31 12.95
N SER A 46 -2.90 -2.63 13.05
CA SER A 46 -3.58 -3.31 14.17
C SER A 46 -2.95 -2.94 15.51
N ILE A 47 -1.62 -2.98 15.59
CA ILE A 47 -0.87 -2.59 16.80
C ILE A 47 -1.12 -1.12 17.13
N ALA A 48 -1.01 -0.23 16.14
CA ALA A 48 -1.23 1.20 16.34
C ALA A 48 -2.67 1.48 16.82
N VAL A 49 -3.68 0.84 16.22
CA VAL A 49 -5.08 0.96 16.64
C VAL A 49 -5.28 0.44 18.07
N ALA A 50 -4.67 -0.69 18.43
CA ALA A 50 -4.73 -1.22 19.79
C ALA A 50 -4.06 -0.29 20.81
N ALA A 51 -2.93 0.30 20.46
CA ALA A 51 -2.19 1.24 21.31
C ALA A 51 -2.89 2.60 21.47
N MET A 52 -3.58 3.08 20.42
CA MET A 52 -4.28 4.38 20.43
C MET A 52 -5.59 4.40 21.26
N GLY A 53 -6.02 3.26 21.81
CA GLY A 53 -7.22 3.16 22.64
C GLY A 53 -8.54 3.44 21.91
N ARG A 54 -9.69 3.11 22.52
CA ARG A 54 -11.02 3.23 21.89
C ARG A 54 -11.46 4.68 21.56
N GLY A 55 -10.77 5.68 22.10
CA GLY A 55 -11.21 7.09 22.04
C GLY A 55 -10.84 7.83 20.76
N TYR A 56 -9.77 7.43 20.05
CA TYR A 56 -9.22 8.24 18.95
C TYR A 56 -9.81 7.93 17.57
N THR A 57 -10.39 6.73 17.35
CA THR A 57 -10.83 6.28 16.02
C THR A 57 -12.34 6.47 15.75
N ARG A 58 -13.10 7.16 16.61
CA ARG A 58 -14.56 7.47 16.46
C ARG A 58 -15.36 6.42 15.66
N GLY A 59 -15.24 5.14 16.02
CA GLY A 59 -16.02 4.06 15.42
C GLY A 59 -15.57 3.55 14.05
N TRP A 60 -14.43 4.01 13.52
CA TRP A 60 -13.87 3.46 12.28
C TRP A 60 -13.23 2.09 12.53
N LYS A 61 -13.64 1.10 11.74
CA LYS A 61 -13.09 -0.25 11.71
C LYS A 61 -12.61 -0.53 10.28
N PRO A 62 -11.33 -0.91 10.07
CA PRO A 62 -10.87 -1.28 8.75
C PRO A 62 -11.69 -2.49 8.24
N SER A 63 -12.31 -2.35 7.08
CA SER A 63 -12.92 -3.46 6.34
C SER A 63 -11.90 -4.01 5.35
N ALA A 64 -11.74 -5.32 5.30
CA ALA A 64 -10.87 -5.98 4.33
C ALA A 64 -11.55 -6.17 2.96
N GLU A 65 -12.85 -5.95 2.89
CA GLU A 65 -13.66 -6.09 1.69
C GLU A 65 -13.45 -4.87 0.78
N ARG A 66 -13.05 -5.10 -0.47
CA ARG A 66 -13.08 -4.07 -1.52
C ARG A 66 -14.42 -4.21 -2.26
N GLU A 67 -15.22 -3.15 -2.27
CA GLU A 67 -16.37 -3.00 -3.19
C GLU A 67 -15.92 -2.75 -4.63
#